data_AF-A0A915Z0M9-F1
#
_entry.id   AF-A0A915Z0M9-F1
#
_cell.length_a   1.000
_cell.length_b   1.000
_cell.length_c   1.000
_cell.angle_alpha   90.00
_cell.angle_beta   90.00
_cell.angle_gamma   90.00
#
_symmetry.space_group_name_H-M   'P 1'
#
loop_
_entity.id
_entity.type
_entity.pdbx_description
1 polymer ?
#
loop_
_entity_poly.entity_id
_entity_poly.type
_entity_poly.pdbx_seq_one_letter_code
_entity_poly.pdbx_strand_id
1 'polypeptide(L)'
;MGKIFGQFIGGVIIALQLLMIVYLVIIIDKSSLPERGQEISNLTNLPIWINVPCPSLQPEVKRTWLEYVSAFFTGVASLACIQRIRKVNKKNRTNIPTWDTVVDAVNRSITSSKPIDRSMFDIIITVYVTITFFALAVGLVFSVGKLWAIFGIFHNVMEVFIVSALLRMTRVNYVILITLIYSVVSTGAFSQLPWYWDAMFFKFQGLILDFMIPVLFSIVAYQNHVQSDEESQPLIDTNSTNSRLKGLGYLVFAAFVHLIGNISDVVGNDSSISITVFNLSYFVAFPIYAYYVYKDKTDKDNSVKPIQANITVFDFVLLFLWGTTASGISTLIGIKELRCT
;
A
#
# COMPACT_ATOMS: atom_id res chain seq x y z
N MET A 1 -2.72 29.23 26.73
CA MET A 1 -2.42 27.97 27.46
C MET A 1 -2.68 26.72 26.63
N GLY A 2 -3.85 26.53 26.01
CA GLY A 2 -4.20 25.28 25.30
C GLY A 2 -3.22 24.82 24.20
N LYS A 3 -2.66 25.74 23.40
CA LYS A 3 -1.70 25.39 22.32
C LYS A 3 -0.36 24.88 22.85
N ILE A 4 0.15 25.47 23.94
CA ILE A 4 1.41 25.06 24.58
C ILE A 4 1.23 23.71 25.28
N PHE A 5 0.10 23.52 25.95
CA PHE A 5 -0.24 22.26 26.61
C PHE A 5 -0.42 21.11 25.59
N GLY A 6 -1.08 21.39 24.45
CA GLY A 6 -1.21 20.43 23.35
C GLY A 6 0.13 20.05 22.72
N GLN A 7 1.03 21.03 22.51
CA GLN A 7 2.39 20.76 22.03
C GLN A 7 3.21 19.92 23.02
N PHE A 8 3.07 20.18 24.32
CA PHE A 8 3.74 19.41 25.37
C PHE A 8 3.25 17.96 25.41
N ILE A 9 1.93 17.73 25.44
CA ILE A 9 1.34 16.38 25.38
C ILE A 9 1.80 15.66 24.11
N GLY A 10 1.75 16.35 22.97
CA GLY A 10 2.21 15.80 21.70
C GLY A 10 3.67 15.35 21.73
N GLY A 11 4.56 16.17 22.31
CA GLY A 11 5.96 15.82 22.51
C GLY A 11 6.16 14.60 23.41
N VAL A 12 5.39 14.48 24.48
CA VAL A 12 5.40 13.29 25.36
C VAL A 12 4.98 12.04 24.61
N ILE A 13 3.91 12.09 23.82
CA ILE A 13 3.44 10.95 23.02
C ILE A 13 4.50 10.51 22.01
N ILE A 14 5.13 11.45 21.30
CA ILE A 14 6.22 11.13 20.36
C ILE A 14 7.38 10.45 21.09
N ALA A 15 7.81 10.98 22.25
CA ALA A 15 8.88 10.38 23.02
C ALA A 15 8.55 8.95 23.47
N LEU A 16 7.32 8.70 23.93
CA LEU A 16 6.86 7.37 24.31
C LEU A 16 6.84 6.40 23.10
N GLN A 17 6.40 6.84 21.93
CA GLN A 17 6.43 6.03 20.70
C GLN A 17 7.86 5.69 20.28
N LEU A 18 8.79 6.65 20.34
CA LEU A 18 10.20 6.41 20.04
C LEU A 18 10.83 5.40 21.02
N LEU A 19 10.53 5.53 22.32
CA LEU A 19 10.97 4.55 23.32
C LEU A 19 10.42 3.15 23.01
N MET A 20 9.15 3.05 22.61
CA MET A 20 8.55 1.77 22.22
C MET A 20 9.23 1.17 20.98
N ILE A 21 9.55 1.99 19.96
CA ILE A 21 10.27 1.53 18.76
C ILE A 21 11.66 1.02 19.15
N VAL A 22 12.42 1.76 19.96
CA VAL A 22 13.73 1.32 20.44
C VAL A 22 13.62 0.00 21.21
N TYR A 23 12.62 -0.11 22.08
CA TYR A 23 12.34 -1.36 22.80
C TYR A 23 12.04 -2.52 21.84
N LEU A 24 11.18 -2.32 20.83
CA LEU A 24 10.86 -3.34 19.84
C LEU A 24 12.11 -3.76 19.05
N VAL A 25 12.93 -2.82 18.62
CA VAL A 25 14.20 -3.11 17.91
C VAL A 25 15.11 -3.98 18.76
N ILE A 26 15.30 -3.64 20.05
CA ILE A 26 16.12 -4.43 20.98
C ILE A 26 15.56 -5.86 21.15
N ILE A 27 14.24 -5.99 21.27
CA ILE A 27 13.60 -7.30 21.46
C ILE A 27 13.69 -8.14 20.18
N ILE A 28 13.51 -7.54 19.01
CA ILE A 28 13.65 -8.21 17.71
C ILE A 28 15.11 -8.63 17.49
N ASP A 29 16.09 -7.76 17.76
CA ASP A 29 17.51 -8.11 17.65
C ASP A 29 17.91 -9.28 18.56
N LYS A 30 17.38 -9.30 19.79
CA LYS A 30 17.59 -10.42 20.73
C LYS A 30 16.81 -11.67 20.39
N SER A 31 15.85 -11.61 19.47
CA SER A 31 15.12 -12.80 19.06
C SER A 31 16.07 -13.67 18.22
N SER A 32 16.30 -14.89 18.67
CA SER A 32 17.11 -15.87 17.94
C SER A 32 16.56 -16.04 16.52
N LEU A 33 17.47 -16.25 15.55
CA LEU A 33 17.09 -16.68 14.20
C LEU A 33 16.07 -17.83 14.30
N PRO A 34 15.07 -17.88 13.40
CA PRO A 34 14.16 -19.00 13.38
C PRO A 34 14.94 -20.32 13.28
N GLU A 35 14.53 -21.30 14.08
CA GLU A 35 15.10 -22.65 14.04
C GLU A 35 14.80 -23.35 12.70
N ARG A 36 13.81 -22.86 11.96
CA ARG A 36 13.36 -23.40 10.67
C ARG A 36 14.32 -22.98 9.56
N GLY A 37 14.59 -23.89 8.64
CA GLY A 37 15.36 -23.60 7.42
C GLY A 37 14.51 -22.90 6.36
N GLN A 38 15.17 -22.51 5.26
CA GLN A 38 14.54 -21.91 4.09
C GLN A 38 14.05 -22.98 3.12
N GLU A 39 12.82 -22.89 2.61
CA GLU A 39 12.32 -23.79 1.57
C GLU A 39 12.98 -23.50 0.20
N ILE A 40 13.11 -24.55 -0.63
CA ILE A 40 13.59 -24.44 -2.02
C ILE A 40 12.40 -24.62 -2.96
N SER A 41 12.24 -23.72 -3.93
CA SER A 41 11.18 -23.82 -4.94
C SER A 41 11.39 -25.06 -5.82
N ASN A 42 10.37 -25.91 -5.91
CA ASN A 42 10.37 -27.05 -6.83
C ASN A 42 10.40 -26.65 -8.32
N LEU A 43 10.01 -25.40 -8.64
CA LEU A 43 9.97 -24.91 -10.02
C LEU A 43 11.31 -24.33 -10.48
N THR A 44 11.94 -23.53 -9.62
CA THR A 44 13.14 -22.76 -9.99
C THR A 44 14.43 -23.30 -9.35
N ASN A 45 14.33 -24.24 -8.41
CA ASN A 45 15.43 -24.71 -7.56
C ASN A 45 16.16 -23.58 -6.82
N LEU A 46 15.49 -22.44 -6.61
CA LEU A 46 16.00 -21.30 -5.85
C LEU A 46 15.37 -21.23 -4.46
N PRO A 47 16.08 -20.67 -3.45
CA PRO A 47 15.51 -20.45 -2.13
C PRO A 47 14.33 -19.47 -2.17
N ILE A 48 13.27 -19.76 -1.39
CA ILE A 48 12.06 -18.94 -1.32
C ILE A 48 11.88 -18.28 0.06
N TRP A 49 11.03 -17.26 0.15
CA TRP A 49 10.76 -16.57 1.43
C TRP A 49 9.78 -17.32 2.34
N ILE A 50 9.75 -18.64 2.23
CA ILE A 50 8.86 -19.51 2.99
C ILE A 50 9.71 -20.39 3.89
N ASN A 51 9.27 -20.50 5.14
CA ASN A 51 9.92 -21.35 6.12
C ASN A 51 9.59 -22.83 5.87
N VAL A 52 10.55 -23.71 6.15
CA VAL A 52 10.29 -25.16 6.22
C VAL A 52 9.19 -25.43 7.27
N PRO A 53 8.18 -26.27 6.99
CA PRO A 53 7.11 -26.58 7.95
C PRO A 53 7.64 -27.22 9.25
N CYS A 54 6.93 -27.01 10.37
CA CYS A 54 7.26 -27.71 11.62
C CYS A 54 7.00 -29.23 11.47
N PRO A 55 7.89 -30.10 11.94
CA PRO A 55 7.73 -31.56 11.83
C PRO A 55 6.43 -32.11 12.46
N SER A 56 5.91 -31.43 13.49
CA SER A 56 4.72 -31.84 14.26
C SER A 56 3.38 -31.41 13.64
N LEU A 57 3.39 -30.50 12.67
CA LEU A 57 2.21 -29.99 11.98
C LEU A 57 2.20 -30.49 10.53
N GLN A 58 2.04 -31.80 10.34
CA GLN A 58 1.51 -32.30 9.07
C GLN A 58 -0.01 -32.21 9.14
N PRO A 59 -0.58 -31.26 8.39
CA PRO A 59 -1.06 -31.68 7.09
C PRO A 59 -0.42 -30.85 5.98
N GLU A 60 0.05 -31.55 4.94
CA GLU A 60 0.17 -30.95 3.60
C GLU A 60 -1.22 -30.46 3.18
N VAL A 61 -1.53 -29.20 3.50
CA VAL A 61 -2.56 -28.49 2.75
C VAL A 61 -1.94 -28.21 1.39
N LYS A 62 -2.20 -29.11 0.44
CA LYS A 62 -1.94 -28.85 -0.98
C LYS A 62 -2.59 -27.52 -1.31
N ARG A 63 -1.77 -26.49 -1.54
CA ARG A 63 -2.26 -25.18 -1.98
C ARG A 63 -3.20 -25.39 -3.16
N THR A 64 -4.45 -25.03 -2.97
CA THR A 64 -5.50 -25.33 -3.95
C THR A 64 -5.25 -24.46 -5.17
N TRP A 65 -4.95 -25.06 -6.33
CA TRP A 65 -4.77 -24.37 -7.61
C TRP A 65 -5.89 -23.34 -7.90
N LEU A 66 -7.07 -23.58 -7.34
CA LEU A 66 -8.24 -22.71 -7.36
C LEU A 66 -7.96 -21.30 -6.79
N GLU A 67 -7.23 -21.18 -5.68
CA GLU A 67 -6.89 -19.89 -5.05
C GLU A 67 -5.99 -19.06 -5.97
N TYR A 68 -5.00 -19.71 -6.58
CA TYR A 68 -4.08 -19.04 -7.52
C TYR A 68 -4.76 -18.64 -8.82
N VAL A 69 -5.58 -19.54 -9.37
CA VAL A 69 -6.31 -19.29 -10.60
C VAL A 69 -7.31 -18.15 -10.40
N SER A 70 -8.05 -18.15 -9.29
CA SER A 70 -8.98 -17.05 -8.96
C SER A 70 -8.27 -15.71 -8.75
N ALA A 71 -7.14 -15.68 -8.04
CA ALA A 71 -6.33 -14.46 -7.88
C ALA A 71 -5.84 -13.92 -9.23
N PHE A 72 -5.35 -14.80 -10.11
CA PHE A 72 -4.88 -14.43 -11.44
C PHE A 72 -6.02 -13.85 -12.30
N PHE A 73 -7.15 -14.56 -12.40
CA PHE A 73 -8.27 -14.12 -13.23
C PHE A 73 -8.90 -12.80 -12.75
N THR A 74 -8.99 -12.59 -11.44
CA THR A 74 -9.53 -11.36 -10.88
C THR A 74 -8.62 -10.16 -11.11
N GLY A 75 -7.31 -10.35 -11.03
CA GLY A 75 -6.35 -9.32 -11.41
C GLY A 75 -6.42 -8.99 -12.91
N VAL A 76 -6.52 -9.99 -13.78
CA VAL A 76 -6.74 -9.79 -15.22
C VAL A 76 -8.05 -9.04 -15.49
N ALA A 77 -9.14 -9.40 -14.82
CA ALA A 77 -10.43 -8.73 -14.95
C ALA A 77 -10.37 -7.26 -14.51
N SER A 78 -9.66 -6.98 -13.41
CA SER A 78 -9.42 -5.62 -12.90
C SER A 78 -8.64 -4.77 -13.91
N LEU A 79 -7.59 -5.33 -14.49
CA LEU A 79 -6.81 -4.67 -15.54
C LEU A 79 -7.63 -4.46 -16.82
N ALA A 80 -8.42 -5.44 -17.23
CA ALA A 80 -9.30 -5.34 -18.39
C ALA A 80 -10.34 -4.20 -18.21
N CYS A 81 -10.90 -4.07 -17.00
CA CYS A 81 -11.80 -2.97 -16.63
C CYS A 81 -11.13 -1.60 -16.83
N ILE A 82 -9.93 -1.42 -16.28
CA ILE A 82 -9.13 -0.20 -16.42
C ILE A 82 -8.77 0.08 -17.89
N GLN A 83 -8.34 -0.94 -18.65
CA GLN A 83 -7.96 -0.79 -20.06
C GLN A 83 -9.14 -0.42 -20.95
N ARG A 84 -10.34 -0.96 -20.69
CA ARG A 84 -11.56 -0.64 -21.43
C ARG A 84 -11.87 0.85 -21.36
N ILE A 85 -11.70 1.47 -20.19
CA ILE A 85 -11.88 2.92 -20.03
C ILE A 85 -10.84 3.72 -20.79
N ARG A 86 -9.57 3.32 -20.74
CA ARG A 86 -8.51 3.98 -21.52
C ARG A 86 -8.84 3.97 -23.01
N LYS A 87 -9.38 2.86 -23.54
CA LYS A 87 -9.82 2.77 -24.94
C LYS A 87 -11.00 3.69 -25.25
N VAL A 88 -12.03 3.74 -24.38
CA VAL A 88 -13.18 4.64 -24.54
C VAL A 88 -12.74 6.11 -24.55
N ASN A 89 -11.88 6.51 -23.63
CA ASN A 89 -11.37 7.89 -23.55
C ASN A 89 -10.41 8.23 -24.69
N LYS A 90 -9.60 7.27 -25.18
CA LYS A 90 -8.72 7.47 -26.34
C LYS A 90 -9.52 7.64 -27.64
N LYS A 91 -10.64 6.93 -27.81
CA LYS A 91 -11.53 7.10 -28.97
C LYS A 91 -12.20 8.49 -29.00
N ASN A 92 -12.37 9.11 -27.84
CA ASN A 92 -12.89 10.48 -27.71
C ASN A 92 -11.81 11.57 -27.82
N ARG A 93 -10.51 11.22 -27.82
CA ARG A 93 -9.40 12.15 -28.07
C ARG A 93 -8.97 12.05 -29.53
N THR A 94 -9.34 13.05 -30.32
CA THR A 94 -8.97 13.16 -31.74
C THR A 94 -7.49 13.52 -31.98
N ASN A 95 -6.77 13.97 -30.95
CA ASN A 95 -5.36 14.35 -31.08
C ASN A 95 -4.44 13.32 -30.41
N ILE A 96 -3.57 12.71 -31.21
CA ILE A 96 -2.44 11.90 -30.75
C ILE A 96 -1.37 12.88 -30.24
N PRO A 97 -0.97 12.82 -28.95
CA PRO A 97 0.09 13.68 -28.44
C PRO A 97 1.42 13.32 -29.12
N THR A 98 2.14 14.32 -29.63
CA THR A 98 3.51 14.15 -30.13
C THR A 98 4.48 13.98 -28.95
N TRP A 99 5.67 13.41 -29.20
CA TRP A 99 6.69 13.25 -28.17
C TRP A 99 7.05 14.58 -27.48
N ASP A 100 7.08 15.68 -28.24
CA ASP A 100 7.33 17.01 -27.68
C ASP A 100 6.20 17.47 -26.75
N THR A 101 4.94 17.15 -27.06
CA THR A 101 3.82 17.46 -26.15
C THR A 101 3.87 16.63 -24.88
N VAL A 102 4.39 15.40 -24.94
CA VAL A 102 4.58 14.53 -23.77
C VAL A 102 5.72 15.07 -22.89
N VAL A 103 6.86 15.40 -23.49
CA VAL A 103 8.01 15.98 -22.78
C VAL A 103 7.63 17.32 -22.13
N ASP A 104 6.91 18.19 -22.83
CA ASP A 104 6.43 19.46 -22.27
C ASP A 104 5.37 19.27 -21.19
N ALA A 105 4.53 18.23 -21.26
CA ALA A 105 3.57 17.91 -20.20
C ALA A 105 4.28 17.38 -18.95
N VAL A 106 5.31 16.54 -19.11
CA VAL A 106 6.14 16.03 -18.02
C VAL A 106 6.97 17.17 -17.40
N ASN A 107 7.59 18.03 -18.21
CA ASN A 107 8.33 19.19 -17.71
C ASN A 107 7.40 20.17 -16.98
N ARG A 108 6.19 20.42 -17.50
CA ARG A 108 5.18 21.23 -16.81
C ARG A 108 4.70 20.58 -15.51
N SER A 109 4.52 19.26 -15.45
CA SER A 109 4.11 18.60 -14.20
C SER A 109 5.24 18.58 -13.16
N ILE A 110 6.50 18.47 -13.59
CA ILE A 110 7.70 18.57 -12.75
C ILE A 110 7.88 19.97 -12.16
N THR A 111 7.67 21.01 -12.97
CA THR A 111 7.84 22.42 -12.60
C THR A 111 6.60 23.04 -11.94
N SER A 112 5.43 22.42 -12.09
CA SER A 112 4.17 22.93 -11.55
C SER A 112 4.14 22.84 -10.02
N SER A 113 3.86 23.97 -9.37
CA SER A 113 3.55 24.04 -7.94
C SER A 113 2.11 23.62 -7.60
N LYS A 114 1.30 23.26 -8.61
CA LYS A 114 -0.09 22.87 -8.42
C LYS A 114 -0.17 21.51 -7.72
N PRO A 115 -1.10 21.34 -6.77
CA PRO A 115 -1.31 20.06 -6.09
C PRO A 115 -1.65 18.95 -7.08
N ILE A 116 -1.35 17.70 -6.71
CA ILE A 116 -1.81 16.51 -7.43
C ILE A 116 -3.34 16.57 -7.53
N ASP A 117 -3.82 16.63 -8.77
CA ASP A 117 -5.26 16.62 -9.05
C ASP A 117 -5.82 15.20 -9.01
N ARG A 118 -7.16 15.10 -9.03
CA ARG A 118 -7.88 13.82 -8.98
C ARG A 118 -7.50 12.89 -10.13
N SER A 119 -7.27 13.43 -11.33
CA SER A 119 -6.86 12.64 -12.50
C SER A 119 -5.47 12.02 -12.32
N MET A 120 -4.53 12.74 -11.71
CA MET A 120 -3.21 12.20 -11.39
C MET A 120 -3.30 11.16 -10.28
N PHE A 121 -4.14 11.37 -9.27
CA PHE A 121 -4.38 10.39 -8.21
C PHE A 121 -4.94 9.06 -8.76
N ASP A 122 -5.91 9.11 -9.67
CA ASP A 122 -6.42 7.93 -10.38
C ASP A 122 -5.35 7.19 -11.18
N ILE A 123 -4.40 7.92 -11.77
CA ILE A 123 -3.26 7.32 -12.47
C ILE A 123 -2.36 6.60 -11.46
N ILE A 124 -2.09 7.19 -10.30
CA ILE A 124 -1.31 6.57 -9.23
C ILE A 124 -1.97 5.25 -8.79
N ILE A 125 -3.28 5.26 -8.47
CA ILE A 125 -4.02 4.05 -8.09
C ILE A 125 -4.02 3.01 -9.22
N THR A 126 -4.15 3.44 -10.47
CA THR A 126 -4.08 2.54 -11.64
C THR A 126 -2.73 1.84 -11.73
N VAL A 127 -1.63 2.60 -11.59
CA VAL A 127 -0.27 2.05 -11.65
C VAL A 127 -0.01 1.13 -10.47
N TYR A 128 -0.45 1.51 -9.27
CA TYR A 128 -0.40 0.68 -8.07
C TYR A 128 -1.05 -0.69 -8.32
N VAL A 129 -2.33 -0.72 -8.71
CA VAL A 129 -3.04 -1.99 -9.01
C VAL A 129 -2.31 -2.83 -10.05
N THR A 130 -1.72 -2.19 -11.07
CA THR A 130 -0.99 -2.90 -12.14
C THR A 130 0.30 -3.52 -11.64
N ILE A 131 1.12 -2.75 -10.93
CA ILE A 131 2.40 -3.21 -10.39
C ILE A 131 2.17 -4.30 -9.35
N THR A 132 1.21 -4.13 -8.45
CA THR A 132 0.94 -5.12 -7.41
C THR A 132 0.38 -6.41 -7.98
N PHE A 133 -0.47 -6.36 -9.02
CA PHE A 133 -0.90 -7.56 -9.74
C PHE A 133 0.29 -8.29 -10.36
N PHE A 134 1.21 -7.55 -10.99
CA PHE A 134 2.39 -8.16 -11.59
C PHE A 134 3.30 -8.79 -10.52
N ALA A 135 3.51 -8.10 -9.39
CA ALA A 135 4.26 -8.64 -8.26
C ALA A 135 3.62 -9.92 -7.71
N LEU A 136 2.30 -9.94 -7.52
CA LEU A 136 1.57 -11.13 -7.10
C LEU A 136 1.74 -12.27 -8.12
N ALA A 137 1.48 -12.02 -9.40
CA ALA A 137 1.61 -13.02 -10.45
C ALA A 137 3.04 -13.59 -10.53
N VAL A 138 4.07 -12.74 -10.40
CA VAL A 138 5.46 -13.19 -10.39
C VAL A 138 5.77 -14.02 -9.14
N GLY A 139 5.25 -13.62 -7.97
CA GLY A 139 5.42 -14.36 -6.72
C GLY A 139 4.80 -15.74 -6.80
N LEU A 140 3.58 -15.82 -7.32
CA LEU A 140 2.83 -17.06 -7.49
C LEU A 140 3.47 -17.99 -8.53
N VAL A 141 3.87 -17.47 -9.69
CA VAL A 141 4.36 -18.28 -10.81
C VAL A 141 5.80 -18.68 -10.60
N PHE A 142 6.68 -17.74 -10.26
CA PHE A 142 8.12 -18.02 -10.27
C PHE A 142 8.64 -18.44 -8.90
N SER A 143 7.98 -18.07 -7.80
CA SER A 143 8.41 -18.41 -6.43
C SER A 143 9.93 -18.21 -6.26
N VAL A 144 10.38 -16.96 -6.44
CA VAL A 144 11.81 -16.63 -6.53
C VAL A 144 12.25 -15.79 -5.33
N GLY A 145 12.30 -16.38 -4.12
CA GLY A 145 12.59 -15.74 -2.82
C GLY A 145 13.11 -14.30 -2.85
N LYS A 146 14.44 -14.12 -2.75
CA LYS A 146 15.03 -12.77 -2.72
C LYS A 146 14.85 -11.97 -4.01
N LEU A 147 14.77 -12.63 -5.17
CA LEU A 147 14.62 -11.94 -6.47
C LEU A 147 13.22 -11.33 -6.62
N TRP A 148 12.22 -11.90 -5.96
CA TRP A 148 10.87 -11.38 -5.92
C TRP A 148 10.80 -10.00 -5.26
N ALA A 149 11.72 -9.71 -4.33
CA ALA A 149 11.81 -8.44 -3.63
C ALA A 149 11.84 -7.22 -4.57
N ILE A 150 12.42 -7.34 -5.76
CA ILE A 150 12.47 -6.26 -6.74
C ILE A 150 11.04 -5.83 -7.12
N PHE A 151 10.15 -6.79 -7.36
CA PHE A 151 8.74 -6.52 -7.68
C PHE A 151 7.98 -6.01 -6.46
N GLY A 152 8.27 -6.56 -5.28
CA GLY A 152 7.71 -6.08 -4.01
C GLY A 152 8.12 -4.63 -3.69
N ILE A 153 9.36 -4.23 -3.99
CA ILE A 153 9.83 -2.85 -3.77
C ILE A 153 9.05 -1.89 -4.65
N PHE A 154 8.77 -2.23 -5.92
CA PHE A 154 7.94 -1.39 -6.78
C PHE A 154 6.52 -1.21 -6.24
N HIS A 155 5.96 -2.25 -5.61
CA HIS A 155 4.67 -2.16 -4.94
C HIS A 155 4.70 -1.15 -3.77
N ASN A 156 5.63 -1.30 -2.82
CA ASN A 156 5.75 -0.36 -1.70
C ASN A 156 6.09 1.06 -2.16
N VAL A 157 6.86 1.20 -3.24
CA VAL A 157 7.14 2.51 -3.87
C VAL A 157 5.83 3.20 -4.30
N MET A 158 4.89 2.45 -4.88
CA MET A 158 3.60 3.01 -5.24
C MET A 158 2.76 3.42 -4.03
N GLU A 159 2.92 2.76 -2.89
CA GLU A 159 2.29 3.16 -1.62
C GLU A 159 2.89 4.45 -1.07
N VAL A 160 4.22 4.62 -1.17
CA VAL A 160 4.88 5.91 -0.89
C VAL A 160 4.33 7.01 -1.79
N PHE A 161 4.07 6.73 -3.08
CA PHE A 161 3.41 7.69 -3.97
C PHE A 161 1.98 8.03 -3.52
N ILE A 162 1.19 7.04 -3.08
CA ILE A 162 -0.16 7.26 -2.55
C ILE A 162 -0.12 8.15 -1.32
N VAL A 163 0.71 7.81 -0.31
CA VAL A 163 0.87 8.60 0.91
C VAL A 163 1.32 10.02 0.58
N SER A 164 2.34 10.16 -0.27
CA SER A 164 2.86 11.48 -0.68
C SER A 164 1.82 12.33 -1.40
N ALA A 165 0.97 11.70 -2.22
CA ALA A 165 -0.12 12.38 -2.90
C ALA A 165 -1.19 12.89 -1.93
N LEU A 166 -1.54 12.10 -0.92
CA LEU A 166 -2.50 12.49 0.11
C LEU A 166 -1.98 13.63 1.00
N LEU A 167 -0.68 13.70 1.25
CA LEU A 167 -0.04 14.70 2.12
C LEU A 167 0.27 16.03 1.43
N ARG A 168 -0.06 16.17 0.15
CA ARG A 168 0.22 17.38 -0.62
C ARG A 168 1.71 17.78 -0.56
N MET A 169 2.61 16.83 -0.72
CA MET A 169 3.99 17.16 -1.09
C MET A 169 3.96 17.82 -2.48
N THR A 170 3.80 19.15 -2.49
CA THR A 170 3.37 19.94 -3.66
C THR A 170 4.34 19.93 -4.82
N ARG A 171 5.59 19.49 -4.61
CA ARG A 171 6.55 19.34 -5.70
C ARG A 171 6.73 17.85 -5.97
N VAL A 172 6.34 17.44 -7.17
CA VAL A 172 6.59 16.10 -7.71
C VAL A 172 8.04 15.68 -7.49
N ASN A 173 8.98 16.63 -7.56
CA ASN A 173 10.40 16.40 -7.26
C ASN A 173 10.68 15.89 -5.84
N TYR A 174 9.95 16.37 -4.82
CA TYR A 174 10.13 15.86 -3.46
C TYR A 174 9.58 14.44 -3.32
N VAL A 175 8.44 14.16 -3.97
CA VAL A 175 7.88 12.81 -3.99
C VAL A 175 8.83 11.84 -4.68
N ILE A 176 9.36 12.22 -5.86
CA ILE A 176 10.37 11.43 -6.57
C ILE A 176 11.62 11.24 -5.72
N LEU A 177 12.11 12.29 -5.07
CA LEU A 177 13.31 12.22 -4.21
C LEU A 177 13.09 11.28 -3.02
N ILE A 178 11.98 11.38 -2.31
CA ILE A 178 11.64 10.51 -1.18
C ILE A 178 11.51 9.06 -1.65
N THR A 179 10.83 8.84 -2.77
CA THR A 179 10.70 7.51 -3.37
C THR A 179 12.06 6.93 -3.77
N LEU A 180 12.97 7.74 -4.31
CA LEU A 180 14.32 7.30 -4.69
C LEU A 180 15.14 6.96 -3.44
N ILE A 181 15.10 7.82 -2.41
CA ILE A 181 15.76 7.56 -1.12
C ILE A 181 15.22 6.27 -0.51
N TYR A 182 13.90 6.11 -0.44
CA TYR A 182 13.25 4.89 0.02
C TYR A 182 13.75 3.68 -0.76
N SER A 183 13.69 3.72 -2.10
CA SER A 183 14.11 2.61 -2.95
C SER A 183 15.57 2.21 -2.70
N VAL A 184 16.48 3.18 -2.59
CA VAL A 184 17.90 2.92 -2.33
C VAL A 184 18.10 2.34 -0.94
N VAL A 185 17.48 2.91 0.10
CA VAL A 185 17.60 2.43 1.48
C VAL A 185 17.01 1.03 1.62
N SER A 186 15.80 0.80 1.10
CA SER A 186 15.12 -0.50 1.14
C SER A 186 15.91 -1.57 0.40
N THR A 187 16.40 -1.27 -0.82
CA THR A 187 17.21 -2.21 -1.61
C THR A 187 18.55 -2.48 -0.92
N GLY A 188 19.19 -1.43 -0.40
CA GLY A 188 20.45 -1.53 0.34
C GLY A 188 20.32 -2.44 1.55
N ALA A 189 19.38 -2.15 2.45
CA ALA A 189 19.11 -2.96 3.63
C ALA A 189 18.77 -4.41 3.26
N PHE A 190 17.85 -4.61 2.32
CA PHE A 190 17.46 -5.93 1.85
C PHE A 190 18.64 -6.77 1.31
N SER A 191 19.53 -6.14 0.53
CA SER A 191 20.68 -6.83 -0.09
C SER A 191 21.72 -7.33 0.93
N GLN A 192 21.83 -6.65 2.07
CA GLN A 192 22.83 -6.94 3.10
C GLN A 192 22.31 -7.89 4.18
N LEU A 193 21.00 -7.93 4.39
CA LEU A 193 20.41 -8.78 5.41
C LEU A 193 20.46 -10.26 4.99
N PRO A 194 20.88 -11.17 5.88
CA PRO A 194 20.75 -12.59 5.61
C PRO A 194 19.26 -12.97 5.63
N TRP A 195 18.94 -14.09 4.97
CA TRP A 195 17.70 -14.78 5.30
C TRP A 195 17.77 -15.19 6.77
N TYR A 196 16.76 -15.02 7.63
CA TYR A 196 15.35 -14.66 7.46
C TYR A 196 15.04 -13.15 7.55
N TRP A 197 16.04 -12.35 7.98
CA TRP A 197 15.87 -10.94 8.32
C TRP A 197 15.54 -10.03 7.15
N ASP A 198 15.95 -10.41 5.96
CA ASP A 198 15.65 -9.68 4.74
C ASP A 198 14.15 -9.69 4.39
N ALA A 199 13.50 -10.85 4.48
CA ALA A 199 12.07 -11.02 4.27
C ALA A 199 11.26 -10.29 5.35
N MET A 200 11.69 -10.38 6.61
CA MET A 200 11.03 -9.66 7.70
C MET A 200 11.19 -8.15 7.60
N PHE A 201 12.37 -7.67 7.24
CA PHE A 201 12.58 -6.25 7.01
C PHE A 201 11.71 -5.74 5.86
N PHE A 202 11.60 -6.51 4.78
CA PHE A 202 10.73 -6.20 3.65
C PHE A 202 9.25 -6.10 4.07
N LYS A 203 8.76 -7.09 4.81
CA LYS A 203 7.39 -7.12 5.35
C LYS A 203 7.15 -5.96 6.33
N PHE A 204 8.10 -5.73 7.24
CA PHE A 204 8.04 -4.65 8.23
C PHE A 204 7.87 -3.27 7.58
N GLN A 205 8.72 -2.90 6.63
CA GLN A 205 8.64 -1.57 6.02
C GLN A 205 7.36 -1.36 5.19
N GLY A 206 6.87 -2.39 4.49
CA GLY A 206 5.61 -2.32 3.74
C GLY A 206 4.43 -2.12 4.68
N LEU A 207 4.40 -2.89 5.76
CA LEU A 207 3.31 -2.86 6.72
C LEU A 207 3.17 -1.50 7.44
N ILE A 208 4.25 -0.70 7.55
CA ILE A 208 4.15 0.70 8.01
C ILE A 208 3.20 1.49 7.10
N LEU A 209 3.38 1.40 5.78
CA LEU A 209 2.55 2.11 4.81
C LEU A 209 1.11 1.58 4.82
N ASP A 210 0.94 0.27 4.95
CA ASP A 210 -0.37 -0.38 5.03
C ASP A 210 -1.19 0.07 6.24
N PHE A 211 -0.53 0.35 7.38
CA PHE A 211 -1.21 0.92 8.54
C PHE A 211 -1.61 2.39 8.29
N MET A 212 -0.79 3.15 7.57
CA MET A 212 -1.01 4.58 7.35
C MET A 212 -2.11 4.86 6.32
N ILE A 213 -2.14 4.14 5.20
CA ILE A 213 -3.02 4.42 4.05
C ILE A 213 -4.52 4.40 4.43
N PRO A 214 -5.06 3.38 5.12
CA PRO A 214 -6.48 3.36 5.53
C PRO A 214 -6.85 4.56 6.41
N VAL A 215 -5.95 4.96 7.31
CA VAL A 215 -6.16 6.14 8.17
C VAL A 215 -6.21 7.41 7.33
N LEU A 216 -5.25 7.59 6.40
CA LEU A 216 -5.23 8.74 5.52
C LEU A 216 -6.49 8.81 4.65
N PHE A 217 -6.90 7.69 4.04
CA PHE A 217 -8.16 7.64 3.28
C PHE A 217 -9.37 7.97 4.15
N SER A 218 -9.41 7.50 5.40
CA SER A 218 -10.50 7.79 6.33
C SER A 218 -10.57 9.28 6.68
N ILE A 219 -9.41 9.92 6.90
CA ILE A 219 -9.33 11.37 7.13
C ILE A 219 -9.84 12.12 5.91
N VAL A 220 -9.40 11.76 4.70
CA VAL A 220 -9.89 12.40 3.47
C VAL A 220 -11.40 12.20 3.32
N ALA A 221 -11.92 10.99 3.52
CA ALA A 221 -13.34 10.70 3.45
C ALA A 221 -14.15 11.56 4.43
N TYR A 222 -13.69 11.63 5.68
CA TYR A 222 -14.35 12.43 6.73
C TYR A 222 -14.34 13.92 6.42
N GLN A 223 -13.18 14.48 6.05
CA GLN A 223 -13.05 15.91 5.73
C GLN A 223 -13.94 16.32 4.55
N ASN A 224 -14.07 15.44 3.54
CA ASN A 224 -14.97 15.69 2.43
C ASN A 224 -16.44 15.58 2.81
N HIS A 225 -16.78 14.79 3.82
CA HIS A 225 -18.15 14.69 4.33
C HIS A 225 -18.54 15.94 5.11
N VAL A 226 -17.67 16.42 6.01
CA VAL A 226 -17.91 17.65 6.77
C VAL A 226 -18.02 18.86 5.84
N GLN A 227 -17.11 18.98 4.88
CA GLN A 227 -17.15 20.09 3.91
C GLN A 227 -18.43 20.07 3.05
N SER A 228 -18.96 18.88 2.73
CA SER A 228 -20.20 18.80 1.98
C SER A 228 -21.43 19.25 2.76
N ASP A 229 -21.44 19.00 4.07
CA ASP A 229 -22.56 19.41 4.92
C ASP A 229 -22.55 20.94 5.09
N GLU A 230 -21.37 21.57 5.17
CA GLU A 230 -21.22 23.04 5.23
C GLU A 230 -21.58 23.76 3.91
N GLU A 231 -21.24 23.18 2.75
CA GLU A 231 -21.55 23.77 1.43
C GLU A 231 -23.01 23.54 0.98
N SER A 232 -23.80 22.75 1.71
CA SER A 232 -25.19 22.43 1.40
C SER A 232 -26.18 23.57 1.71
N GLN A 233 -25.98 24.73 1.09
CA GLN A 233 -27.08 25.69 0.85
C GLN A 233 -28.01 25.12 -0.24
N PRO A 234 -29.34 25.37 -0.18
CA PRO A 234 -30.37 24.51 -0.78
C PRO A 234 -30.51 24.54 -2.32
N LEU A 235 -29.48 24.92 -3.08
CA LEU A 235 -29.52 25.02 -4.54
C LEU A 235 -28.45 24.18 -5.27
N ILE A 236 -27.64 23.39 -4.56
CA ILE A 236 -26.56 22.58 -5.18
C ILE A 236 -26.94 21.10 -5.22
N ASP A 237 -26.81 20.52 -6.41
CA ASP A 237 -27.21 19.16 -6.79
C ASP A 237 -26.64 18.07 -5.85
N THR A 238 -27.52 17.52 -5.01
CA THR A 238 -27.24 16.52 -3.97
C THR A 238 -26.75 15.17 -4.52
N ASN A 239 -26.89 14.93 -5.82
CA ASN A 239 -26.41 13.69 -6.46
C ASN A 239 -24.88 13.66 -6.59
N SER A 240 -24.23 14.81 -6.80
CA SER A 240 -22.78 14.91 -7.02
C SER A 240 -21.95 14.63 -5.75
N THR A 241 -22.45 15.09 -4.61
CA THR A 241 -21.80 14.95 -3.32
C THR A 241 -21.82 13.50 -2.84
N ASN A 242 -22.96 12.82 -3.04
CA ASN A 242 -23.16 11.43 -2.66
C ASN A 242 -22.28 10.45 -3.46
N SER A 243 -21.96 10.76 -4.73
CA SER A 243 -21.06 9.91 -5.52
C SER A 243 -19.61 9.99 -5.05
N ARG A 244 -19.16 11.18 -4.61
CA ARG A 244 -17.80 11.44 -4.11
C ARG A 244 -17.48 10.69 -2.80
N LEU A 245 -18.38 10.75 -1.82
CA LEU A 245 -18.22 10.04 -0.55
C LEU A 245 -18.25 8.52 -0.74
N LYS A 246 -19.12 8.03 -1.63
CA LYS A 246 -19.15 6.62 -2.02
C LYS A 246 -17.83 6.20 -2.67
N GLY A 247 -17.22 7.08 -3.49
CA GLY A 247 -15.89 6.87 -4.08
C GLY A 247 -14.79 6.66 -3.03
N LEU A 248 -14.65 7.59 -2.09
CA LEU A 248 -13.63 7.49 -1.04
C LEU A 248 -13.85 6.30 -0.09
N GLY A 249 -15.11 5.92 0.16
CA GLY A 249 -15.44 4.71 0.92
C GLY A 249 -14.87 3.42 0.31
N TYR A 250 -14.80 3.31 -1.01
CA TYR A 250 -14.16 2.16 -1.69
C TYR A 250 -12.65 2.11 -1.40
N LEU A 251 -11.97 3.25 -1.40
CA LEU A 251 -10.54 3.32 -1.08
C LEU A 251 -10.26 2.92 0.37
N VAL A 252 -11.07 3.43 1.31
CA VAL A 252 -10.97 3.05 2.73
C VAL A 252 -11.13 1.54 2.91
N PHE A 253 -12.20 0.97 2.35
CA PHE A 253 -12.48 -0.45 2.46
C PHE A 253 -11.37 -1.31 1.83
N ALA A 254 -10.94 -0.97 0.61
CA ALA A 254 -9.87 -1.71 -0.06
C ALA A 254 -8.55 -1.67 0.72
N ALA A 255 -8.20 -0.52 1.31
CA ALA A 255 -7.00 -0.38 2.12
C ALA A 255 -7.05 -1.21 3.41
N PHE A 256 -8.19 -1.24 4.10
CA PHE A 256 -8.34 -2.10 5.28
C PHE A 256 -8.26 -3.59 4.94
N VAL A 257 -8.90 -4.02 3.85
CA VAL A 257 -8.79 -5.41 3.40
C VAL A 257 -7.35 -5.77 3.08
N HIS A 258 -6.64 -4.91 2.34
CA HIS A 258 -5.21 -5.10 2.03
C HIS A 258 -4.35 -5.22 3.29
N LEU A 259 -4.53 -4.31 4.26
CA LEU A 259 -3.85 -4.34 5.55
C LEU A 259 -4.09 -5.65 6.31
N ILE A 260 -5.34 -6.14 6.36
CA ILE A 260 -5.68 -7.41 7.03
C ILE A 260 -4.90 -8.58 6.40
N GLY A 261 -4.83 -8.61 5.07
CA GLY A 261 -4.04 -9.60 4.35
C GLY A 261 -2.56 -9.57 4.73
N ASN A 262 -1.94 -8.39 4.66
CA ASN A 262 -0.53 -8.22 4.95
C ASN A 262 -0.23 -8.54 6.43
N ILE A 263 -1.06 -8.09 7.39
CA ILE A 263 -0.95 -8.50 8.80
C ILE A 263 -1.02 -10.02 8.93
N SER A 264 -1.98 -10.66 8.24
CA SER A 264 -2.14 -12.11 8.30
C SER A 264 -0.90 -12.82 7.79
N ASP A 265 -0.29 -12.38 6.70
CA ASP A 265 0.97 -12.93 6.15
C ASP A 265 2.16 -12.76 7.11
N VAL A 266 2.30 -11.58 7.73
CA VAL A 266 3.39 -11.34 8.70
C VAL A 266 3.21 -12.17 9.98
N VAL A 267 2.02 -12.12 10.57
CA VAL A 267 1.74 -12.76 11.87
C VAL A 267 1.60 -14.26 11.74
N GLY A 268 0.91 -14.73 10.71
CA GLY A 268 0.63 -16.14 10.50
C GLY A 268 1.77 -16.91 9.85
N ASN A 269 2.85 -16.23 9.48
CA ASN A 269 4.19 -16.80 9.26
C ASN A 269 4.20 -18.04 8.35
N ASP A 270 3.61 -17.85 7.16
CA ASP A 270 3.47 -18.84 6.10
C ASP A 270 2.54 -20.04 6.42
N SER A 271 1.71 -19.96 7.46
CA SER A 271 0.64 -20.94 7.66
C SER A 271 -0.35 -20.90 6.49
N SER A 272 -0.95 -22.05 6.15
CA SER A 272 -1.84 -22.14 4.99
C SER A 272 -3.03 -21.17 5.09
N ILE A 273 -3.60 -21.02 6.29
CA ILE A 273 -4.70 -20.08 6.53
C ILE A 273 -4.26 -18.64 6.28
N SER A 274 -3.07 -18.27 6.76
CA SER A 274 -2.48 -16.93 6.56
C SER A 274 -2.25 -16.62 5.09
N ILE A 275 -1.65 -17.55 4.35
CA ILE A 275 -1.44 -17.42 2.89
C ILE A 275 -2.77 -17.28 2.16
N THR A 276 -3.80 -18.06 2.53
CA THR A 276 -5.12 -17.96 1.91
C THR A 276 -5.79 -16.61 2.22
N VAL A 277 -5.72 -16.12 3.46
CA VAL A 277 -6.25 -14.80 3.85
C VAL A 277 -5.53 -13.68 3.09
N PHE A 278 -4.20 -13.75 3.01
CA PHE A 278 -3.39 -12.83 2.23
C PHE A 278 -3.83 -12.79 0.77
N ASN A 279 -3.88 -13.95 0.09
CA ASN A 279 -4.30 -14.02 -1.32
C ASN A 279 -5.74 -13.51 -1.54
N LEU A 280 -6.67 -13.89 -0.65
CA LEU A 280 -8.07 -13.45 -0.73
C LEU A 280 -8.20 -11.93 -0.55
N SER A 281 -7.41 -11.34 0.34
CA SER A 281 -7.44 -9.89 0.53
C SER A 281 -7.01 -9.13 -0.72
N TYR A 282 -6.01 -9.62 -1.46
CA TYR A 282 -5.56 -9.03 -2.72
C TYR A 282 -6.61 -9.20 -3.82
N PHE A 283 -7.31 -10.36 -3.83
CA PHE A 283 -8.46 -10.61 -4.69
C PHE A 283 -9.61 -9.62 -4.45
N VAL A 284 -9.84 -9.19 -3.22
CA VAL A 284 -10.93 -8.25 -2.91
C VAL A 284 -10.49 -6.79 -3.08
N ALA A 285 -9.31 -6.41 -2.58
CA ALA A 285 -8.86 -5.03 -2.58
C ALA A 285 -8.64 -4.48 -4.00
N PHE A 286 -8.02 -5.25 -4.90
CA PHE A 286 -7.61 -4.73 -6.22
C PHE A 286 -8.77 -4.44 -7.16
N PRO A 287 -9.80 -5.31 -7.28
CA PRO A 287 -11.00 -4.96 -8.03
C PRO A 287 -11.69 -3.72 -7.48
N ILE A 288 -11.66 -3.50 -6.16
CA ILE A 288 -12.30 -2.34 -5.54
C ILE A 288 -11.52 -1.06 -5.85
N TYR A 289 -10.18 -1.09 -5.80
CA TYR A 289 -9.34 0.02 -6.29
C TYR A 289 -9.57 0.29 -7.79
N ALA A 290 -9.64 -0.75 -8.62
CA ALA A 290 -9.92 -0.62 -10.04
C ALA A 290 -11.34 -0.06 -10.30
N TYR A 291 -12.31 -0.50 -9.52
CA TYR A 291 -13.70 -0.05 -9.59
C TYR A 291 -13.84 1.41 -9.16
N TYR A 292 -13.10 1.85 -8.14
CA TYR A 292 -12.99 3.25 -7.76
C TYR A 292 -12.57 4.10 -8.96
N VAL A 293 -11.43 3.77 -9.60
CA VAL A 293 -10.94 4.48 -10.79
C VAL A 293 -11.94 4.41 -11.94
N TYR A 294 -12.67 3.29 -12.06
CA TYR A 294 -13.69 3.14 -13.10
C TYR A 294 -14.83 4.12 -12.91
N LYS A 295 -15.38 4.17 -11.70
CA LYS A 295 -16.53 5.00 -11.36
C LYS A 295 -16.18 6.48 -11.42
N ASP A 296 -14.98 6.84 -10.95
CA ASP A 296 -14.47 8.21 -10.97
C ASP A 296 -14.48 8.81 -12.38
N LYS A 297 -14.09 8.02 -13.38
CA LYS A 297 -14.01 8.47 -14.79
C LYS A 297 -15.36 8.48 -15.51
N THR A 298 -16.35 7.74 -15.02
CA THR A 298 -17.69 7.72 -15.61
C THR A 298 -18.59 8.84 -15.08
N ASP A 299 -18.35 9.28 -13.84
CA ASP A 299 -19.02 10.44 -13.26
C ASP A 299 -18.41 11.72 -13.85
N LYS A 300 -18.94 12.14 -15.01
CA LYS A 300 -18.47 13.31 -15.79
C LYS A 300 -18.70 14.67 -15.13
N ASP A 301 -19.28 14.70 -13.93
CA ASP A 301 -19.76 15.93 -13.34
C ASP A 301 -19.09 16.17 -11.99
N ASN A 302 -18.57 17.39 -11.85
CA ASN A 302 -18.15 18.06 -10.62
C ASN A 302 -16.65 18.19 -10.31
N SER A 303 -16.40 19.37 -9.74
CA SER A 303 -15.14 20.09 -9.58
C SER A 303 -13.92 19.28 -9.13
N VAL A 304 -12.77 19.76 -9.61
CA VAL A 304 -11.39 19.32 -9.36
C VAL A 304 -10.98 19.64 -7.90
N LYS A 305 -11.68 19.10 -6.90
CA LYS A 305 -11.21 19.18 -5.51
C LYS A 305 -10.19 18.05 -5.28
N PRO A 306 -8.97 18.37 -4.84
CA PRO A 306 -7.92 17.38 -4.64
C PRO A 306 -8.28 16.40 -3.50
N ILE A 307 -7.87 15.15 -3.64
CA ILE A 307 -7.98 14.10 -2.62
C ILE A 307 -6.80 14.28 -1.67
N GLN A 308 -6.99 15.06 -0.60
CA GLN A 308 -5.92 15.44 0.32
C GLN A 308 -6.35 15.25 1.76
N ALA A 309 -5.42 14.74 2.57
CA ALA A 309 -5.56 14.69 4.01
C ALA A 309 -5.01 16.01 4.55
N ASN A 310 -5.90 16.85 5.09
CA ASN A 310 -5.47 18.05 5.80
C ASN A 310 -4.97 17.64 7.19
N ILE A 311 -3.69 17.26 7.25
CA ILE A 311 -2.99 16.88 8.49
C ILE A 311 -1.72 17.72 8.63
N THR A 312 -1.32 17.98 9.88
CA THR A 312 -0.08 18.70 10.16
C THR A 312 1.14 17.78 10.03
N VAL A 313 2.35 18.36 9.93
CA VAL A 313 3.59 17.58 9.99
C VAL A 313 3.67 16.77 11.29
N PHE A 314 3.16 17.33 12.39
CA PHE A 314 3.09 16.66 13.67
C PHE A 314 2.19 15.41 13.61
N ASP A 315 0.98 15.53 13.03
CA ASP A 315 0.06 14.41 12.87
C ASP A 315 0.65 13.32 11.97
N PHE A 316 1.37 13.72 10.90
CA PHE A 316 2.08 12.78 10.04
C PHE A 316 3.18 12.03 10.79
N VAL A 317 4.01 12.72 11.57
CA VAL A 317 5.06 12.08 12.38
C VAL A 317 4.44 11.09 13.37
N LEU A 318 3.35 11.47 14.03
CA LEU A 318 2.67 10.58 14.96
C LEU A 318 2.09 9.35 14.25
N LEU A 319 1.47 9.54 13.10
CA LEU A 319 0.92 8.46 12.28
C LEU A 319 2.02 7.51 11.80
N PHE A 320 3.15 8.04 11.35
CA PHE A 320 4.31 7.26 10.93
C PHE A 320 4.91 6.45 12.10
N LEU A 321 5.08 7.07 13.27
CA LEU A 321 5.58 6.38 14.46
C LEU A 321 4.60 5.29 14.92
N TRP A 322 3.30 5.57 14.89
CA TRP A 322 2.28 4.57 15.20
C TRP A 322 2.31 3.39 14.22
N GLY A 323 2.39 3.66 12.90
CA GLY A 323 2.53 2.61 11.89
C GLY A 323 3.81 1.79 12.06
N THR A 324 4.91 2.44 12.44
CA THR A 324 6.19 1.78 12.78
C THR A 324 6.05 0.86 13.98
N THR A 325 5.42 1.32 15.07
CA THR A 325 5.16 0.52 16.26
C THR A 325 4.24 -0.67 15.95
N ALA A 326 3.14 -0.43 15.23
CA ALA A 326 2.18 -1.47 14.86
C ALA A 326 2.85 -2.55 13.97
N SER A 327 3.62 -2.13 12.97
CA SER A 327 4.40 -3.03 12.13
C SER A 327 5.44 -3.84 12.91
N GLY A 328 6.14 -3.19 13.85
CA GLY A 328 7.11 -3.86 14.72
C GLY A 328 6.48 -4.89 15.65
N ILE A 329 5.28 -4.60 16.17
CA ILE A 329 4.51 -5.57 16.97
C ILE A 329 4.08 -6.76 16.11
N SER A 330 3.51 -6.54 14.92
CA SER A 330 3.13 -7.63 14.00
C SER A 330 4.32 -8.51 13.64
N THR A 331 5.47 -7.89 13.33
CA THR A 331 6.74 -8.57 13.06
C THR A 331 7.19 -9.42 14.24
N LEU A 332 7.15 -8.86 15.45
CA LEU A 332 7.54 -9.58 16.68
C LEU A 332 6.63 -10.78 16.96
N ILE A 333 5.32 -10.66 16.71
CA ILE A 333 4.38 -11.77 16.84
C ILE A 333 4.74 -12.87 15.82
N GLY A 334 4.93 -12.52 14.55
CA GLY A 334 5.32 -13.47 13.51
C GLY A 334 6.61 -14.23 13.83
N ILE A 335 7.61 -13.55 14.41
CA ILE A 335 8.85 -14.18 14.86
C ILE A 335 8.61 -15.21 15.98
N LYS A 336 7.69 -14.94 16.91
CA LYS A 336 7.37 -15.90 17.98
C LYS A 336 6.70 -17.16 17.45
N GLU A 337 5.82 -17.01 16.45
CA GLU A 337 5.13 -18.13 15.77
C GLU A 337 6.07 -18.98 14.90
N LEU A 338 7.33 -18.56 14.66
CA LEU A 338 8.34 -19.39 13.98
C LEU A 338 8.83 -20.57 14.83
N ARG A 339 8.68 -20.50 16.15
CA ARG A 339 9.21 -21.50 17.06
C ARG A 339 8.29 -22.71 17.02
N CYS A 340 8.83 -23.87 16.65
CA CYS A 340 8.12 -25.14 16.75
C CYS A 340 8.09 -25.58 18.23
N THR A 341 7.32 -24.87 19.06
CA THR A 341 7.07 -25.25 20.46
C THR A 341 6.04 -26.34 20.58
#